data_AF-A0A938RZZ8-F1
#
_entry.id   AF-A0A938RZZ8-F1
#
_cell.length_a   1.000
_cell.length_b   1.000
_cell.length_c   1.000
_cell.angle_alpha   90.00
_cell.angle_beta   90.00
_cell.angle_gamma   90.00
#
_symmetry.space_group_name_H-M   'P 1'
#
loop_
_entity.id
_entity.type
_entity.pdbx_description
1 polymer ?
#
loop_
_entity_poly.entity_id
_entity_poly.type
_entity_poly.pdbx_seq_one_letter_code
_entity_poly.pdbx_strand_id
1 'polypeptide(L)'
;MTDRRSAVAELAQAIGTDADQPVAHAGCYFFVSYDLAGATEFKAREPARWPAIFAAFYEVAASEVETRLPQSCLWKFAGDEVLFYLRLEGGVPSLQVAVEAAYQAMIGALKGLAEKYPKDWHGGASDAGPRQRHGQAQLSIKATAWTAAVGDGAAVGGAGPAIELDPMPNRMVIGLANGRGGGVDFLGPEIDAGFRIGKLAWPGILTVSAECAYLAFEFGTPPFAKRMNIVGYESLKGVWRQRP
;
A
#
# COMPACT_ATOMS: atom_id res chain seq x y z
N MET A 1 25.89 7.12 -16.10
CA MET A 1 25.08 8.08 -15.33
C MET A 1 23.67 8.02 -15.90
N THR A 2 22.87 7.06 -15.43
CA THR A 2 21.48 6.90 -15.86
C THR A 2 20.65 8.02 -15.21
N ASP A 3 19.94 8.80 -16.01
CA ASP A 3 19.17 9.95 -15.57
C ASP A 3 18.02 9.50 -14.64
N ARG A 4 18.11 9.81 -13.34
CA ARG A 4 17.14 9.37 -12.34
C ARG A 4 15.78 10.07 -12.47
N ARG A 5 15.67 11.14 -13.27
CA ARG A 5 14.35 11.68 -13.68
C ARG A 5 13.61 10.71 -14.61
N SER A 6 14.35 9.85 -15.31
CA SER A 6 13.80 8.78 -16.16
C SER A 6 13.13 7.70 -15.33
N ALA A 7 13.72 7.26 -14.22
CA ALA A 7 13.22 6.10 -13.45
C ALA A 7 11.85 6.32 -12.78
N VAL A 8 11.60 7.50 -12.18
CA VAL A 8 10.28 7.83 -11.63
C VAL A 8 9.25 8.05 -12.74
N ALA A 9 9.67 8.61 -13.87
CA ALA A 9 8.80 8.78 -15.04
C ALA A 9 8.49 7.44 -15.71
N GLU A 10 9.43 6.49 -15.71
CA GLU A 10 9.29 5.10 -16.17
C GLU A 10 8.37 4.32 -15.23
N LEU A 11 8.53 4.44 -13.91
CA LEU A 11 7.61 3.87 -12.92
C LEU A 11 6.21 4.47 -13.02
N ALA A 12 6.10 5.78 -13.24
CA ALA A 12 4.82 6.45 -13.47
C ALA A 12 4.21 6.09 -14.85
N GLN A 13 5.03 5.78 -15.86
CA GLN A 13 4.57 5.22 -17.13
C GLN A 13 4.12 3.75 -16.99
N ALA A 14 4.77 2.98 -16.11
CA ALA A 14 4.41 1.60 -15.80
C ALA A 14 3.03 1.46 -15.13
N ILE A 15 2.47 2.55 -14.58
CA ILE A 15 1.08 2.60 -14.06
C ILE A 15 0.02 2.27 -15.15
N GLY A 16 0.41 2.13 -16.43
CA GLY A 16 -0.54 1.74 -17.47
C GLY A 16 0.01 0.95 -18.66
N THR A 17 1.19 0.32 -18.60
CA THR A 17 1.80 -0.24 -19.83
C THR A 17 2.10 -1.73 -19.87
N ASP A 18 2.08 -2.49 -18.78
CA ASP A 18 2.59 -3.89 -18.85
C ASP A 18 1.78 -4.98 -18.11
N ALA A 19 0.52 -4.71 -17.79
CA ALA A 19 -0.44 -5.78 -17.55
C ALA A 19 -1.48 -5.74 -18.67
N ASP A 20 -1.75 -6.91 -19.27
CA ASP A 20 -2.99 -7.21 -19.98
C ASP A 20 -4.11 -6.32 -19.42
N GLN A 21 -4.74 -5.48 -20.26
CA GLN A 21 -5.64 -4.40 -19.79
C GLN A 21 -6.43 -4.90 -18.58
N PRO A 22 -6.35 -4.26 -17.40
CA PRO A 22 -6.93 -4.80 -16.19
C PRO A 22 -8.43 -4.95 -16.39
N VAL A 23 -8.85 -6.16 -16.75
CA VAL A 23 -10.24 -6.48 -16.96
C VAL A 23 -10.88 -6.42 -15.57
N ALA A 24 -11.94 -5.62 -15.44
CA ALA A 24 -12.69 -5.51 -14.21
C ALA A 24 -13.23 -6.88 -13.82
N HIS A 25 -12.58 -7.50 -12.85
CA HIS A 25 -12.99 -8.79 -12.33
C HIS A 25 -13.44 -8.63 -10.88
N ALA A 26 -14.69 -8.96 -10.62
CA ALA A 26 -15.16 -9.14 -9.26
C ALA A 26 -14.28 -10.14 -8.47
N GLY A 27 -14.14 -9.90 -7.18
CA GLY A 27 -13.39 -10.76 -6.28
C GLY A 27 -12.95 -10.07 -5.00
N CYS A 28 -12.20 -10.82 -4.18
CA CYS A 28 -11.53 -10.27 -3.02
C CYS A 28 -10.15 -9.73 -3.42
N TYR A 29 -9.86 -8.51 -3.02
CA TYR A 29 -8.60 -7.83 -3.29
C TYR A 29 -7.88 -7.56 -1.98
N PHE A 30 -6.57 -7.74 -2.01
CA PHE A 30 -5.64 -7.28 -0.99
C PHE A 30 -5.03 -5.97 -1.44
N PHE A 31 -4.99 -4.99 -0.55
CA PHE A 31 -4.37 -3.70 -0.78
C PHE A 31 -3.25 -3.50 0.23
N VAL A 32 -2.17 -2.88 -0.21
CA VAL A 32 -1.11 -2.42 0.67
C VAL A 32 -0.66 -1.02 0.28
N SER A 33 -0.49 -0.18 1.29
CA SER A 33 0.05 1.16 1.22
C SER A 33 1.34 1.23 2.01
N TYR A 34 2.33 1.95 1.45
CA TYR A 34 3.52 2.38 2.15
C TYR A 34 3.59 3.90 2.10
N ASP A 35 3.67 4.54 3.26
CA ASP A 35 3.68 6.00 3.43
C ASP A 35 4.93 6.42 4.21
N LEU A 36 5.59 7.49 3.77
CA LEU A 36 6.75 8.07 4.44
C LEU A 36 6.35 8.87 5.69
N ALA A 37 6.62 8.30 6.85
CA ALA A 37 6.54 9.02 8.11
C ALA A 37 7.62 10.12 8.18
N GLY A 38 7.23 11.32 8.64
CA GLY A 38 8.12 12.49 8.73
C GLY A 38 8.33 13.25 7.42
N ALA A 39 7.66 12.84 6.33
CA ALA A 39 7.83 13.42 5.01
C ALA A 39 7.54 14.92 4.92
N THR A 40 6.49 15.41 5.59
CA THR A 40 6.13 16.85 5.55
C THR A 40 7.23 17.72 6.14
N GLU A 41 7.77 17.35 7.30
CA GLU A 41 8.88 18.08 7.93
C GLU A 41 10.15 18.00 7.09
N PHE A 42 10.44 16.80 6.55
CA PHE A 42 11.61 16.59 5.71
C PHE A 42 11.59 17.45 4.44
N LYS A 43 10.44 17.55 3.76
CA LYS A 43 10.26 18.41 2.57
C LYS A 43 10.56 19.88 2.88
N ALA A 44 10.13 20.35 4.06
CA ALA A 44 10.33 21.73 4.49
C ALA A 44 11.80 22.03 4.82
N ARG A 45 12.50 21.12 5.51
CA ARG A 45 13.91 21.32 5.87
C ARG A 45 14.87 21.09 4.69
N GLU A 46 14.58 20.10 3.85
CA GLU A 46 15.51 19.61 2.82
C GLU A 46 14.95 19.79 1.39
N PRO A 47 14.56 21.02 0.97
CA PRO A 47 13.86 21.28 -0.30
C PRO A 47 14.63 20.79 -1.54
N ALA A 48 15.96 20.77 -1.48
CA ALA A 48 16.81 20.32 -2.59
C ALA A 48 17.01 18.80 -2.64
N ARG A 49 16.82 18.08 -1.52
CA ARG A 49 17.16 16.66 -1.39
C ARG A 49 15.93 15.75 -1.38
N TRP A 50 14.80 16.21 -0.85
CA TRP A 50 13.60 15.36 -0.75
C TRP A 50 13.17 14.75 -2.09
N PRO A 51 13.25 15.41 -3.27
CA PRO A 51 12.78 14.80 -4.50
C PRO A 51 13.55 13.51 -4.84
N ALA A 52 14.87 13.51 -4.64
CA ALA A 52 15.72 12.36 -4.94
C ALA A 52 15.56 11.22 -3.92
N ILE A 53 15.28 11.55 -2.67
CA ILE A 53 15.05 10.54 -1.61
C ILE A 53 13.67 9.89 -1.80
N PHE A 54 12.65 10.66 -2.17
CA PHE A 54 11.29 10.16 -2.38
C PHE A 54 11.22 9.31 -3.65
N ALA A 55 11.92 9.72 -4.72
CA ALA A 55 12.13 8.89 -5.89
C ALA A 55 12.72 7.52 -5.53
N ALA A 56 13.77 7.51 -4.72
CA ALA A 56 14.39 6.27 -4.27
C ALA A 56 13.47 5.45 -3.38
N PHE A 57 12.64 6.07 -2.55
CA PHE A 57 11.61 5.38 -1.77
C PHE A 57 10.63 4.64 -2.69
N TYR A 58 10.10 5.32 -3.71
CA TYR A 58 9.18 4.69 -4.67
C TYR A 58 9.81 3.51 -5.40
N GLU A 59 11.03 3.70 -5.91
CA GLU A 59 11.78 2.64 -6.61
C GLU A 59 12.00 1.41 -5.71
N VAL A 60 12.48 1.63 -4.48
CA VAL A 60 12.80 0.54 -3.56
C VAL A 60 11.52 -0.17 -3.07
N ALA A 61 10.47 0.59 -2.73
CA ALA A 61 9.21 0.02 -2.29
C ALA A 61 8.55 -0.81 -3.40
N ALA A 62 8.51 -0.30 -4.63
CA ALA A 62 8.00 -1.05 -5.78
C ALA A 62 8.81 -2.34 -6.02
N SER A 63 10.14 -2.24 -6.04
CA SER A 63 11.00 -3.40 -6.27
C SER A 63 10.82 -4.49 -5.19
N GLU A 64 10.73 -4.10 -3.91
CA GLU A 64 10.49 -5.07 -2.82
C GLU A 64 9.11 -5.71 -2.89
N VAL A 65 8.08 -4.95 -3.28
CA VAL A 65 6.72 -5.49 -3.47
C VAL A 65 6.68 -6.42 -4.66
N GLU A 66 7.17 -6.02 -5.83
CA GLU A 66 7.21 -6.85 -7.04
C GLU A 66 7.99 -8.16 -6.83
N THR A 67 9.09 -8.10 -6.09
CA THR A 67 9.90 -9.29 -5.77
C THR A 67 9.14 -10.29 -4.90
N ARG A 68 8.29 -9.82 -3.98
CA ARG A 68 7.62 -10.66 -2.97
C ARG A 68 6.17 -10.99 -3.30
N LEU A 69 5.54 -10.14 -4.10
CA LEU A 69 4.18 -10.20 -4.60
C LEU A 69 4.19 -9.91 -6.11
N PRO A 70 4.75 -10.84 -6.93
CA PRO A 70 4.91 -10.62 -8.37
C PRO A 70 3.59 -10.48 -9.13
N GLN A 71 2.48 -10.90 -8.54
CA GLN A 71 1.14 -10.73 -9.10
C GLN A 71 0.47 -9.43 -8.68
N SER A 72 1.12 -8.62 -7.83
CA SER A 72 0.57 -7.33 -7.42
C SER A 72 0.72 -6.30 -8.53
N CYS A 73 -0.17 -5.33 -8.53
CA CYS A 73 -0.15 -4.18 -9.42
C CYS A 73 0.16 -2.93 -8.60
N LEU A 74 1.03 -2.07 -9.12
CA LEU A 74 1.16 -0.70 -8.65
C LEU A 74 -0.16 0.03 -8.95
N TRP A 75 -0.85 0.49 -7.90
CA TRP A 75 -2.09 1.23 -8.04
C TRP A 75 -1.83 2.68 -8.42
N LYS A 76 -1.15 3.42 -7.53
CA LYS A 76 -0.89 4.84 -7.70
C LYS A 76 0.14 5.35 -6.70
N PHE A 77 0.73 6.48 -7.05
CA PHE A 77 1.48 7.33 -6.13
C PHE A 77 0.54 8.42 -5.59
N ALA A 78 0.49 8.58 -4.27
CA ALA A 78 -0.35 9.55 -3.58
C ALA A 78 0.51 10.45 -2.68
N GLY A 79 1.14 11.47 -3.26
CA GLY A 79 1.94 12.44 -2.51
C GLY A 79 3.30 11.90 -2.05
N ASP A 80 3.32 11.24 -0.90
CA ASP A 80 4.45 10.58 -0.22
C ASP A 80 4.16 9.11 0.11
N GLU A 81 3.06 8.60 -0.46
CA GLU A 81 2.55 7.25 -0.33
C GLU A 81 2.59 6.54 -1.68
N VAL A 82 2.84 5.23 -1.66
CA VAL A 82 2.74 4.33 -2.80
C VAL A 82 1.81 3.17 -2.46
N LEU A 83 0.86 2.90 -3.36
CA LEU A 83 -0.19 1.92 -3.15
C LEU A 83 -0.10 0.79 -4.17
N PHE A 84 -0.38 -0.42 -3.72
CA PHE A 84 -0.45 -1.63 -4.52
C PHE A 84 -1.74 -2.38 -4.23
N TYR A 85 -2.18 -3.17 -5.20
CA TYR A 85 -3.28 -4.12 -5.02
C TYR A 85 -2.93 -5.48 -5.62
N LEU A 86 -3.58 -6.52 -5.13
CA LEU A 86 -3.48 -7.88 -5.62
C LEU A 86 -4.89 -8.49 -5.55
N ARG A 87 -5.35 -9.09 -6.65
CA ARG A 87 -6.54 -9.93 -6.59
C ARG A 87 -6.16 -11.26 -5.92
N LEU A 88 -6.90 -11.64 -4.89
CA LEU A 88 -6.65 -12.90 -4.18
C LEU A 88 -7.27 -14.05 -4.95
N GLU A 89 -6.42 -14.87 -5.56
CA GLU A 89 -6.80 -16.14 -6.17
C GLU A 89 -6.39 -17.28 -5.22
N GLY A 90 -7.20 -18.35 -5.12
CA GLY A 90 -6.83 -19.55 -4.37
C GLY A 90 -7.15 -19.60 -2.86
N GLY A 91 -8.01 -18.72 -2.33
CA GLY A 91 -8.51 -18.80 -0.94
C GLY A 91 -7.53 -18.27 0.13
N VAL A 92 -7.76 -18.56 1.42
CA VAL A 92 -7.07 -17.89 2.54
C VAL A 92 -5.54 -18.10 2.66
N PRO A 93 -4.92 -19.24 2.26
CA PRO A 93 -3.46 -19.35 2.27
C PRO A 93 -2.77 -18.23 1.48
N SER A 94 -3.37 -17.73 0.40
CA SER A 94 -2.80 -16.62 -0.38
C SER A 94 -2.88 -15.29 0.36
N LEU A 95 -3.88 -15.07 1.22
CA LEU A 95 -3.95 -13.88 2.07
C LEU A 95 -2.86 -13.86 3.15
N GLN A 96 -2.61 -15.00 3.82
CA GLN A 96 -1.53 -15.07 4.82
C GLN A 96 -0.16 -14.81 4.15
N VAL A 97 0.06 -15.38 2.96
CA VAL A 97 1.26 -15.09 2.17
C VAL A 97 1.34 -13.62 1.80
N ALA A 98 0.23 -13.00 1.37
CA ALA A 98 0.18 -11.59 1.01
C ALA A 98 0.54 -10.65 2.17
N VAL A 99 -0.03 -10.89 3.36
CA VAL A 99 0.27 -10.09 4.57
C VAL A 99 1.73 -10.23 4.97
N GLU A 100 2.29 -11.45 4.98
CA GLU A 100 3.70 -11.65 5.31
C GLU A 100 4.61 -11.00 4.28
N ALA A 101 4.33 -11.17 2.99
CA ALA A 101 5.11 -10.58 1.92
C ALA A 101 5.09 -9.05 1.96
N ALA A 102 3.95 -8.43 2.25
CA ALA A 102 3.82 -6.99 2.46
C ALA A 102 4.67 -6.51 3.64
N TYR A 103 4.65 -7.23 4.76
CA TYR A 103 5.51 -6.92 5.91
C TYR A 103 6.99 -7.03 5.54
N GLN A 104 7.40 -8.11 4.87
CA GLN A 104 8.80 -8.30 4.47
C GLN A 104 9.25 -7.25 3.44
N ALA A 105 8.37 -6.82 2.53
CA ALA A 105 8.65 -5.73 1.60
C ALA A 105 8.88 -4.40 2.33
N MET A 106 8.07 -4.08 3.35
CA MET A 106 8.31 -2.92 4.22
C MET A 106 9.71 -2.97 4.85
N ILE A 107 10.08 -4.12 5.42
CA ILE A 107 11.37 -4.30 6.10
C ILE A 107 12.53 -4.21 5.11
N GLY A 108 12.41 -4.82 3.94
CA GLY A 108 13.39 -4.71 2.86
C GLY A 108 13.58 -3.26 2.43
N ALA A 109 12.48 -2.53 2.22
CA ALA A 109 12.52 -1.13 1.83
C ALA A 109 13.15 -0.23 2.89
N LEU A 110 12.79 -0.42 4.17
CA LEU A 110 13.42 0.27 5.30
C LEU A 110 14.93 0.04 5.33
N LYS A 111 15.38 -1.22 5.17
CA LYS A 111 16.80 -1.56 5.17
C LYS A 111 17.54 -0.93 3.99
N GLY A 112 17.03 -1.12 2.77
CA GLY A 112 17.65 -0.59 1.56
C GLY A 112 17.76 0.94 1.57
N LEU A 113 16.73 1.63 2.06
CA LEU A 113 16.75 3.09 2.16
C LEU A 113 17.66 3.58 3.29
N ALA A 114 17.72 2.87 4.41
CA ALA A 114 18.64 3.21 5.49
C ALA A 114 20.11 2.92 5.14
N GLU A 115 20.39 1.93 4.29
CA GLU A 115 21.74 1.70 3.74
C GLU A 115 22.13 2.80 2.75
N LYS A 116 21.19 3.21 1.88
CA LYS A 116 21.42 4.26 0.87
C LYS A 116 21.50 5.67 1.46
N TYR A 117 20.74 5.93 2.54
CA TYR A 117 20.61 7.24 3.18
C TYR A 117 20.66 7.13 4.73
N PRO A 118 21.81 6.72 5.30
CA PRO A 118 21.92 6.34 6.71
C PRO A 118 21.66 7.46 7.72
N LYS A 119 21.82 8.72 7.28
CA LYS A 119 21.59 9.91 8.12
C LYS A 119 20.13 10.31 8.19
N ASP A 120 19.32 9.93 7.20
CA ASP A 120 17.95 10.42 7.06
C ASP A 120 16.92 9.42 7.62
N TRP A 121 17.29 8.13 7.76
CA TRP A 121 16.36 7.02 8.04
C TRP A 121 16.52 6.36 9.41
N HIS A 122 15.38 6.04 10.04
CA HIS A 122 15.32 5.16 11.21
C HIS A 122 15.46 3.69 10.78
N GLY A 123 16.34 2.92 11.44
CA GLY A 123 16.37 1.45 11.33
C GLY A 123 17.43 0.83 10.42
N GLY A 124 18.48 1.57 10.02
CA GLY A 124 19.61 0.97 9.30
C GLY A 124 20.36 -0.05 10.17
N ALA A 125 20.73 -1.18 9.56
CA ALA A 125 21.41 -2.33 10.16
C ALA A 125 22.88 -2.05 10.56
N SER A 126 23.12 -0.98 11.31
CA SER A 126 24.37 -0.78 12.03
C SER A 126 24.16 -1.21 13.47
N ASP A 127 25.08 -2.01 14.03
CA ASP A 127 25.17 -2.46 15.44
C ASP A 127 25.13 -1.36 16.53
N ALA A 128 24.89 -0.10 16.16
CA ALA A 128 24.61 0.98 17.08
C ALA A 128 23.19 0.81 17.65
N GLY A 129 23.11 0.31 18.89
CA GLY A 129 21.86 0.07 19.60
C GLY A 129 20.92 1.28 19.69
N PRO A 130 19.66 1.07 20.12
CA PRO A 130 18.55 2.02 20.03
C PRO A 130 18.74 3.38 20.74
N ARG A 131 19.83 3.56 21.50
CA ARG A 131 20.10 4.75 22.31
C ARG A 131 20.97 5.82 21.65
N GLN A 132 21.54 5.61 20.46
CA GLN A 132 22.45 6.58 19.82
C GLN A 132 21.85 7.39 18.65
N ARG A 133 20.62 7.10 18.21
CA ARG A 133 19.97 7.81 17.08
C ARG A 133 18.95 8.87 17.51
N HIS A 134 19.10 9.45 18.70
CA HIS A 134 18.24 10.56 19.13
C HIS A 134 18.76 11.87 18.52
N GLY A 135 18.17 12.27 17.39
CA GLY A 135 18.24 13.67 16.92
C GLY A 135 18.40 13.93 15.42
N GLN A 136 18.60 12.93 14.54
CA GLN A 136 18.89 13.19 13.11
C GLN A 136 18.08 12.37 12.10
N ALA A 137 17.79 11.10 12.39
CA ALA A 137 16.90 10.32 11.52
C ALA A 137 15.47 10.89 11.63
N GLN A 138 14.82 11.11 10.49
CA GLN A 138 13.48 11.72 10.43
C GLN A 138 12.50 10.97 9.55
N LEU A 139 13.01 10.10 8.67
CA LEU A 139 12.19 9.32 7.77
C LEU A 139 12.08 7.88 8.25
N SER A 140 10.90 7.33 8.05
CA SER A 140 10.57 5.92 8.21
C SER A 140 9.42 5.57 7.28
N ILE A 141 9.06 4.29 7.20
CA ILE A 141 7.91 3.81 6.45
C ILE A 141 6.88 3.32 7.45
N LYS A 142 5.66 3.81 7.34
CA LYS A 142 4.48 3.15 7.94
C LYS A 142 3.74 2.43 6.81
N ALA A 143 3.24 1.23 7.09
CA ALA A 143 2.53 0.45 6.10
C ALA A 143 1.12 0.12 6.59
N THR A 144 0.18 0.02 5.66
CA THR A 144 -1.21 -0.37 5.94
C THR A 144 -1.67 -1.40 4.94
N ALA A 145 -2.28 -2.48 5.41
CA ALA A 145 -2.89 -3.49 4.56
C ALA A 145 -4.36 -3.74 4.93
N TRP A 146 -5.18 -3.95 3.92
CA TRP A 146 -6.59 -4.28 4.09
C TRP A 146 -7.08 -5.14 2.93
N THR A 147 -8.25 -5.76 3.14
CA THR A 147 -8.95 -6.52 2.10
C THR A 147 -10.22 -5.80 1.71
N ALA A 148 -10.63 -5.92 0.45
CA ALA A 148 -11.93 -5.45 0.00
C ALA A 148 -12.60 -6.42 -0.97
N ALA A 149 -13.91 -6.59 -0.82
CA ALA A 149 -14.78 -7.29 -1.74
C ALA A 149 -15.22 -6.32 -2.85
N VAL A 150 -14.68 -6.52 -4.06
CA VAL A 150 -14.84 -5.62 -5.20
C VAL A 150 -15.70 -6.33 -6.24
N GLY A 151 -16.78 -5.69 -6.68
CA GLY A 151 -17.60 -6.18 -7.80
C GLY A 151 -17.14 -5.62 -9.15
N ASP A 152 -17.82 -6.04 -10.21
CA ASP A 152 -17.48 -5.62 -11.56
C ASP A 152 -17.59 -4.10 -11.73
N GLY A 153 -16.78 -3.57 -12.64
CA GLY A 153 -16.75 -2.14 -12.91
C GLY A 153 -17.92 -1.71 -13.79
N ALA A 154 -18.65 -0.68 -13.37
CA ALA A 154 -19.60 -0.01 -14.24
C ALA A 154 -18.80 0.83 -15.27
N ALA A 155 -18.93 0.51 -16.56
CA ALA A 155 -18.44 1.39 -17.61
C ALA A 155 -19.11 2.77 -17.47
N VAL A 156 -18.32 3.82 -17.30
CA VAL A 156 -18.83 5.19 -17.19
C VAL A 156 -19.57 5.54 -18.49
N GLY A 157 -20.91 5.60 -18.43
CA GLY A 157 -21.76 6.03 -19.54
C GLY A 157 -22.67 4.97 -20.18
N GLY A 158 -22.65 3.72 -19.72
CA GLY A 158 -23.61 2.71 -20.17
C GLY A 158 -24.93 2.80 -19.40
N ALA A 159 -26.06 2.98 -20.09
CA ALA A 159 -27.37 2.69 -19.51
C ALA A 159 -27.44 1.17 -19.26
N GLY A 160 -27.10 0.76 -18.03
CA GLY A 160 -27.10 -0.64 -17.61
C GLY A 160 -28.51 -1.17 -17.34
N PRO A 161 -28.75 -2.48 -17.52
CA PRO A 161 -30.04 -3.10 -17.26
C PRO A 161 -30.37 -3.10 -15.76
N ALA A 162 -31.58 -3.55 -15.42
CA ALA A 162 -32.19 -3.52 -14.09
C ALA A 162 -31.22 -3.76 -12.92
N ILE A 163 -31.47 -3.05 -11.81
CA ILE A 163 -30.75 -3.13 -10.53
C ILE A 163 -30.76 -4.59 -10.03
N GLU A 164 -29.85 -5.42 -10.51
CA GLU A 164 -29.40 -6.58 -9.78
C GLU A 164 -28.67 -6.06 -8.55
N LEU A 165 -29.08 -6.52 -7.38
CA LEU A 165 -28.42 -6.22 -6.12
C LEU A 165 -27.03 -6.86 -6.17
N ASP A 166 -26.08 -6.18 -6.77
CA ASP A 166 -24.69 -6.59 -6.72
C ASP A 166 -24.25 -6.51 -5.24
N PRO A 167 -23.95 -7.67 -4.61
CA PRO A 167 -23.73 -7.75 -3.17
C PRO A 167 -22.36 -7.19 -2.76
N MET A 168 -21.49 -6.84 -3.71
CA MET A 168 -20.16 -6.33 -3.43
C MET A 168 -20.21 -4.83 -3.11
N PRO A 169 -19.66 -4.39 -1.97
CA PRO A 169 -19.77 -3.01 -1.52
C PRO A 169 -18.82 -2.05 -2.23
N ASN A 170 -17.77 -2.55 -2.89
CA ASN A 170 -16.79 -1.73 -3.61
C ASN A 170 -16.85 -1.98 -5.12
N ARG A 171 -16.43 -0.97 -5.89
CA ARG A 171 -16.40 -0.98 -7.35
C ARG A 171 -15.00 -0.68 -7.85
N MET A 172 -14.58 -1.43 -8.86
CA MET A 172 -13.45 -1.04 -9.68
C MET A 172 -13.92 -0.06 -10.76
N VAL A 173 -13.30 1.11 -10.87
CA VAL A 173 -13.64 2.11 -11.87
C VAL A 173 -12.46 2.24 -12.83
N ILE A 174 -12.71 2.03 -14.11
CA ILE A 174 -11.72 2.24 -15.16
C ILE A 174 -11.96 3.65 -15.72
N GLY A 175 -11.03 4.57 -15.44
CA GLY A 175 -11.13 5.93 -15.95
C GLY A 175 -10.86 5.98 -17.45
N LEU A 176 -11.71 6.66 -18.24
CA LEU A 176 -11.32 7.10 -19.58
C LEU A 176 -10.41 8.32 -19.41
N ALA A 177 -9.10 8.12 -19.29
CA ALA A 177 -8.18 9.25 -19.31
C ALA A 177 -8.11 9.84 -20.73
N ASN A 178 -8.16 11.17 -20.81
CA ASN A 178 -8.02 11.98 -22.03
C ASN A 178 -6.71 11.65 -22.78
N GLY A 179 -6.71 10.61 -23.60
CA GLY A 179 -5.65 10.29 -24.58
C GLY A 179 -4.41 9.56 -24.05
N ARG A 180 -4.40 9.07 -22.81
CA ARG A 180 -3.36 8.16 -22.27
C ARG A 180 -4.08 7.06 -21.48
N GLY A 181 -3.68 5.80 -21.62
CA GLY A 181 -4.41 4.61 -21.15
C GLY A 181 -5.09 4.78 -19.79
N GLY A 182 -6.36 4.35 -19.71
CA GLY A 182 -7.20 4.49 -18.54
C GLY A 182 -6.66 3.74 -17.32
N GLY A 183 -6.29 4.47 -16.27
CA GLY A 183 -5.90 3.87 -14.99
C GLY A 183 -7.09 3.27 -14.25
N VAL A 184 -6.84 2.20 -13.50
CA VAL A 184 -7.81 1.59 -12.58
C VAL A 184 -7.86 2.37 -11.28
N ASP A 185 -9.06 2.63 -10.77
CA ASP A 185 -9.29 3.11 -9.42
C ASP A 185 -10.30 2.20 -8.69
N PHE A 186 -10.30 2.28 -7.36
CA PHE A 186 -11.21 1.50 -6.53
C PHE A 186 -12.00 2.46 -5.63
N LEU A 187 -13.32 2.30 -5.59
CA LEU A 187 -14.22 3.12 -4.79
C LEU A 187 -15.11 2.22 -3.94
N GLY A 188 -15.25 2.55 -2.66
CA GLY A 188 -16.18 1.86 -1.78
C GLY A 188 -15.82 1.99 -0.30
N PRO A 189 -16.69 1.50 0.59
CA PRO A 189 -16.55 1.69 2.02
C PRO A 189 -15.32 0.98 2.62
N GLU A 190 -14.90 -0.15 2.06
CA GLU A 190 -13.72 -0.88 2.55
C GLU A 190 -12.42 -0.23 2.06
N ILE A 191 -12.45 0.38 0.87
CA ILE A 191 -11.36 1.23 0.37
C ILE A 191 -11.18 2.45 1.27
N ASP A 192 -12.27 3.14 1.59
CA ASP A 192 -12.28 4.25 2.54
C ASP A 192 -11.75 3.84 3.92
N ALA A 193 -12.14 2.66 4.41
CA ALA A 193 -11.68 2.14 5.69
C ALA A 193 -10.16 1.92 5.69
N GLY A 194 -9.60 1.34 4.63
CA GLY A 194 -8.15 1.19 4.45
C GLY A 194 -7.39 2.51 4.59
N PHE A 195 -7.81 3.55 3.86
CA PHE A 195 -7.21 4.88 3.96
C PHE A 195 -7.37 5.52 5.35
N ARG A 196 -8.47 5.25 6.05
CA ARG A 196 -8.68 5.76 7.42
C ARG A 196 -7.77 5.05 8.43
N ILE A 197 -7.59 3.74 8.29
CA ILE A 197 -6.66 2.96 9.12
C ILE A 197 -5.22 3.44 8.91
N GLY A 198 -4.83 3.78 7.68
CA GLY A 198 -3.48 4.27 7.39
C GLY A 198 -3.09 5.58 8.09
N LYS A 199 -4.08 6.36 8.53
CA LYS A 199 -3.83 7.55 9.36
C LYS A 199 -3.43 7.22 10.80
N LEU A 200 -3.72 6.00 11.24
CA LEU A 200 -3.40 5.47 12.57
C LEU A 200 -2.15 4.58 12.55
N ALA A 201 -1.59 4.33 11.37
CA ALA A 201 -0.41 3.49 11.21
C ALA A 201 0.84 4.14 11.79
N TRP A 202 1.67 3.32 12.44
CA TRP A 202 2.89 3.77 13.12
C TRP A 202 4.15 3.51 12.28
N PRO A 203 5.18 4.37 12.38
CA PRO A 203 6.46 4.17 11.73
C PRO A 203 7.08 2.81 12.06
N GLY A 204 7.53 2.09 11.03
CA GLY A 204 8.15 0.76 11.14
C GLY A 204 7.17 -0.38 11.38
N ILE A 205 5.86 -0.14 11.33
CA ILE A 205 4.82 -1.14 11.62
C ILE A 205 3.90 -1.29 10.40
N LEU A 206 3.58 -2.56 10.07
CA LEU A 206 2.47 -2.89 9.18
C LEU A 206 1.19 -2.96 9.99
N THR A 207 0.29 -2.02 9.76
CA THR A 207 -1.06 -2.02 10.33
C THR A 207 -2.00 -2.79 9.41
N VAL A 208 -2.80 -3.69 9.97
CA VAL A 208 -3.71 -4.54 9.19
C VAL A 208 -5.15 -4.27 9.63
N SER A 209 -6.09 -4.20 8.69
CA SER A 209 -7.51 -4.04 9.04
C SER A 209 -8.03 -5.25 9.83
N ALA A 210 -9.05 -5.04 10.65
CA ALA A 210 -9.61 -6.10 11.48
C ALA A 210 -10.17 -7.25 10.65
N GLU A 211 -10.80 -6.96 9.50
CA GLU A 211 -11.31 -7.97 8.56
C GLU A 211 -10.19 -8.75 7.91
N CYS A 212 -9.12 -8.07 7.47
CA CYS A 212 -7.95 -8.72 6.88
C CYS A 212 -7.26 -9.64 7.91
N ALA A 213 -7.11 -9.19 9.16
CA ALA A 213 -6.60 -10.01 10.24
C ALA A 213 -7.53 -11.18 10.55
N TYR A 214 -8.85 -10.96 10.67
CA TYR A 214 -9.83 -12.03 10.90
C TYR A 214 -9.75 -13.12 9.82
N LEU A 215 -9.82 -12.73 8.55
CA LEU A 215 -9.75 -13.65 7.42
C LEU A 215 -8.43 -14.43 7.40
N ALA A 216 -7.32 -13.79 7.77
CA ALA A 216 -6.03 -14.46 7.87
C ALA A 216 -5.98 -15.52 8.98
N PHE A 217 -6.77 -15.37 10.06
CA PHE A 217 -6.82 -16.32 11.19
C PHE A 217 -7.91 -17.39 11.04
N GLU A 218 -8.94 -17.15 10.21
CA GLU A 218 -10.10 -18.03 10.09
C GLU A 218 -9.74 -19.47 9.67
N PHE A 219 -8.63 -19.65 8.96
CA PHE A 219 -8.21 -20.96 8.41
C PHE A 219 -6.95 -21.52 9.08
N GLY A 220 -6.60 -21.00 10.26
CA GLY A 220 -5.48 -21.47 11.07
C GLY A 220 -4.62 -20.34 11.61
N THR A 221 -3.64 -20.68 12.44
CA THR A 221 -2.71 -19.68 12.99
C THR A 221 -1.69 -19.26 11.94
N PRO A 222 -1.68 -18.00 11.47
CA PRO A 222 -0.71 -17.57 10.47
C PRO A 222 0.71 -17.53 11.06
N PRO A 223 1.76 -17.67 10.24
CA PRO A 223 3.16 -17.63 10.70
C PRO A 223 3.53 -16.34 11.45
N PHE A 224 2.88 -15.22 11.10
CA PHE A 224 3.08 -13.93 11.73
C PHE A 224 2.24 -13.69 12.99
N ALA A 225 1.39 -14.64 13.41
CA ALA A 225 0.49 -14.46 14.56
C ALA A 225 1.22 -13.99 15.83
N LYS A 226 2.43 -14.52 16.08
CA LYS A 226 3.26 -14.16 17.24
C LYS A 226 3.80 -12.71 17.20
N ARG A 227 3.79 -12.07 16.03
CA ARG A 227 4.22 -10.68 15.82
C ARG A 227 3.04 -9.72 15.79
N MET A 228 1.81 -10.22 15.71
CA MET A 228 0.62 -9.40 15.65
C MET A 228 0.23 -8.94 17.05
N ASN A 229 0.00 -7.63 17.20
CA ASN A 229 -0.39 -7.03 18.47
C ASN A 229 -1.52 -6.04 18.21
N ILE A 230 -2.49 -5.99 19.12
CA ILE A 230 -3.48 -4.91 19.16
C ILE A 230 -2.79 -3.73 19.85
N VAL A 231 -2.57 -2.65 19.10
CA VAL A 231 -1.85 -1.47 19.59
C VAL A 231 -2.78 -0.36 20.11
N GLY A 232 -4.09 -0.50 19.90
CA GLY A 232 -5.10 0.45 20.34
C GLY A 232 -6.48 0.17 19.74
N TYR A 233 -7.46 0.99 20.11
CA TYR A 233 -8.83 0.98 19.57
C TYR A 233 -9.21 2.39 19.15
N GLU A 234 -9.73 2.54 17.95
CA GLU A 234 -10.06 3.85 17.38
C GLU A 234 -11.40 3.79 16.65
N SER A 235 -12.24 4.80 16.86
CA SER A 235 -13.51 4.91 16.13
C SER A 235 -13.29 5.53 14.76
N LEU A 236 -13.47 4.73 13.71
CA LEU A 236 -13.35 5.22 12.33
C LEU A 236 -14.68 5.85 11.88
N LYS A 237 -14.64 7.16 11.54
CA LYS A 237 -15.82 7.89 11.04
C LYS A 237 -16.46 7.11 9.90
N GLY A 238 -17.74 6.76 10.01
CA GLY A 238 -18.50 6.09 8.93
C GLY A 238 -18.23 4.58 8.76
N VAL A 239 -17.37 3.98 9.59
CA VAL A 239 -17.18 2.51 9.66
C VAL A 239 -17.92 2.00 10.90
N TRP A 240 -18.56 0.82 10.81
CA TRP A 240 -19.31 0.17 11.92
C TRP A 240 -20.16 1.10 12.80
N ARG A 241 -20.83 2.10 12.19
CA ARG A 241 -21.64 3.11 12.92
C ARG A 241 -20.84 3.88 13.98
N GLN A 242 -19.56 4.14 13.70
CA GLN A 242 -18.61 4.81 14.60
C GLN A 242 -18.34 4.07 15.91
N ARG A 243 -18.38 2.74 15.87
CA ARG A 243 -17.90 1.91 16.98
C ARG A 243 -16.47 1.45 16.68
N PRO A 244 -15.59 1.39 17.70
CA PRO A 244 -14.29 0.73 17.57
C PRO A 244 -14.42 -0.76 17.25
#